data_AF-A0A0M3JNW0-F1
#
_entry.id   AF-A0A0M3JNW0-F1
#
_cell.length_a   1.000
_cell.length_b   1.000
_cell.length_c   1.000
_cell.angle_alpha   90.00
_cell.angle_beta   90.00
_cell.angle_gamma   90.00
#
_symmetry.space_group_name_H-M   'P 1'
#
loop_
_entity.id
_entity.type
_entity.pdbx_description
1 polymer ?
#
loop_
_entity_poly.entity_id
_entity_poly.type
_entity_poly.pdbx_seq_one_letter_code
_entity_poly.pdbx_strand_id
1 'polypeptide(L)'
;MGIIIYEFLIGVVPFLGETPEQLFANIISEEAEFPEGDEALPVEAESLIALLLEKNPNERLATVGGAQQVGFLLMLLLQLQLQLLLLLLLLYPTP
;
A
#
# COMPACT_ATOMS: atom_id res chain seq x y z
N MET A 1 1.37 6.85 -4.04
CA MET A 1 2.80 7.11 -3.75
C MET A 1 3.15 6.65 -2.35
N GLY A 2 2.47 7.14 -1.30
CA GLY A 2 2.73 6.71 0.10
C GLY A 2 2.71 5.20 0.31
N ILE A 3 1.71 4.50 -0.27
CA ILE A 3 1.59 3.04 -0.18
C ILE A 3 2.81 2.30 -0.74
N ILE A 4 3.37 2.78 -1.85
CA ILE A 4 4.54 2.16 -2.51
C ILE A 4 5.81 2.40 -1.69
N ILE A 5 5.98 3.61 -1.14
CA ILE A 5 7.13 3.93 -0.29
C ILE A 5 7.07 3.14 1.03
N TYR A 6 5.88 3.01 1.62
CA TYR A 6 5.64 2.17 2.79
C TYR A 6 6.05 0.72 2.50
N GLU A 7 5.56 0.14 1.40
CA GLU A 7 5.89 -1.24 1.02
C GLU A 7 7.38 -1.42 0.70
N PHE A 8 8.03 -0.45 0.08
CA PHE A 8 9.48 -0.54 -0.17
C PHE A 8 10.33 -0.49 1.10
N LEU A 9 9.91 0.28 2.11
CA LEU A 9 10.66 0.44 3.35
C LEU A 9 10.39 -0.68 4.35
N ILE A 10 9.15 -1.19 4.40
CA ILE A 10 8.70 -2.15 5.42
C ILE A 10 8.57 -3.56 4.84
N GLY A 11 8.36 -3.69 3.52
CA GLY A 11 8.16 -4.99 2.85
C GLY A 11 6.75 -5.55 2.97
N VAL A 12 5.83 -4.82 3.62
CA VAL A 12 4.40 -5.15 3.71
C VAL A 12 3.54 -3.99 3.22
N VAL A 13 2.32 -4.27 2.78
CA VAL A 13 1.35 -3.24 2.42
C VAL A 13 0.72 -2.62 3.68
N PRO A 14 0.44 -1.30 3.69
CA PRO A 14 -0.13 -0.63 4.85
C PRO A 14 -1.61 -0.93 5.07
N PHE A 15 -2.32 -1.40 4.03
CA PHE A 15 -3.74 -1.74 4.10
C PHE A 15 -3.94 -3.12 3.46
N LEU A 16 -4.64 -3.98 4.19
CA LEU A 16 -5.03 -5.31 3.73
C LEU A 16 -6.53 -5.46 3.90
N GLY A 17 -7.20 -6.12 2.95
CA GLY A 17 -8.60 -6.49 3.08
C GLY A 17 -8.83 -7.86 2.45
N GLU A 18 -9.66 -8.69 3.07
CA GLU A 18 -9.98 -10.03 2.54
C GLU A 18 -10.85 -9.94 1.28
N THR A 19 -11.64 -8.87 1.17
CA THR A 19 -12.41 -8.52 -0.03
C THR A 19 -12.04 -7.13 -0.57
N PRO A 20 -12.27 -6.84 -1.86
CA PRO A 20 -12.05 -5.52 -2.42
C PRO A 20 -12.79 -4.43 -1.64
N GLU A 21 -14.02 -4.70 -1.20
CA GLU A 21 -14.84 -3.76 -0.44
C GLU A 21 -14.22 -3.45 0.94
N GLN A 22 -13.69 -4.46 1.62
CA GLN A 22 -12.95 -4.26 2.88
C GLN A 22 -11.64 -3.50 2.63
N LEU A 23 -10.90 -3.83 1.57
CA LEU A 23 -9.67 -3.12 1.23
C LEU A 23 -9.96 -1.62 1.00
N PHE A 24 -11.03 -1.29 0.27
CA PHE A 24 -11.45 0.10 0.08
C PHE A 24 -11.88 0.76 1.40
N ALA A 25 -12.63 0.05 2.24
CA ALA A 25 -13.03 0.57 3.54
C ALA A 25 -11.82 0.86 4.43
N ASN A 26 -10.82 -0.02 4.42
CA ASN A 26 -9.59 0.10 5.19
C ASN A 26 -8.72 1.25 4.69
N ILE A 27 -8.56 1.41 3.36
CA ILE A 27 -7.85 2.56 2.78
C ILE A 27 -8.49 3.91 3.20
N ILE A 28 -9.82 3.94 3.38
CA ILE A 28 -10.54 5.17 3.75
C ILE A 28 -10.54 5.38 5.27
N SER A 29 -10.64 4.31 6.05
CA SER A 29 -10.98 4.39 7.48
C SER A 29 -9.78 4.12 8.38
N GLU A 30 -8.88 3.22 8.00
CA GLU A 30 -7.71 2.84 8.78
C GLU A 30 -6.53 3.77 8.48
N GLU A 31 -5.60 3.85 9.43
CA GLU A 31 -4.33 4.55 9.28
C GLU A 31 -3.22 3.52 9.09
N ALA A 32 -2.13 3.92 8.43
CA ALA A 32 -0.99 3.03 8.27
C ALA A 32 -0.31 2.81 9.62
N GLU A 33 -0.11 1.55 9.99
CA GLU A 33 0.64 1.17 11.18
C GLU A 33 2.14 1.25 10.87
N PHE A 34 2.96 1.81 11.76
CA PHE A 34 4.41 1.85 11.55
C PHE A 34 5.11 0.92 12.55
N PRO A 35 6.21 0.24 12.14
CA PRO A 35 6.98 -0.58 13.07
C PRO A 35 7.62 0.29 14.16
N GLU A 36 7.63 -0.21 15.39
CA GLU A 36 8.23 0.46 16.55
C GLU A 36 9.51 -0.27 17.02
N GLY A 37 10.32 0.41 17.84
CA GLY A 37 11.51 -0.19 18.46
C GLY A 37 12.69 -0.35 17.49
N ASP A 38 13.29 -1.53 17.44
CA ASP A 38 14.51 -1.79 16.66
C ASP A 38 14.27 -1.81 15.13
N GLU A 39 13.02 -1.96 14.70
CA GLU A 39 12.58 -1.93 13.30
C GLU A 39 11.95 -0.57 12.91
N ALA A 40 12.00 0.41 13.82
CA ALA A 40 11.40 1.73 13.58
C ALA A 40 12.05 2.45 12.40
N LEU A 41 11.22 3.04 11.56
CA LEU A 41 11.68 3.89 10.48
C LEU A 41 12.20 5.23 11.03
N PRO A 42 13.10 5.91 10.30
CA PRO A 42 13.43 7.30 10.60
C PRO A 42 12.17 8.17 10.61
N VAL A 43 12.08 9.08 11.58
CA VAL A 43 10.91 9.97 11.79
C VAL A 43 10.57 10.75 10.52
N GLU A 44 11.58 11.13 9.73
CA GLU A 44 11.41 11.81 8.45
C GLU A 44 10.74 10.93 7.39
N ALA A 45 11.04 9.63 7.37
CA ALA A 45 10.45 8.67 6.44
C ALA A 45 8.99 8.37 6.82
N GLU A 46 8.72 8.18 8.11
CA GLU A 46 7.37 8.02 8.65
C GLU A 46 6.50 9.25 8.34
N SER A 47 7.02 10.45 8.64
CA SER A 47 6.33 11.72 8.36
C SER A 47 6.05 11.90 6.86
N LEU A 48 7.00 11.54 5.99
CA LEU A 48 6.81 11.61 4.55
C LEU A 48 5.72 10.64 4.08
N ILE A 49 5.71 9.40 4.58
CA ILE A 49 4.67 8.43 4.25
C ILE A 49 3.31 8.92 4.75
N ALA A 50 3.21 9.40 5.98
CA ALA A 50 1.99 9.93 6.57
C ALA A 50 1.41 11.09 5.72
N LEU A 51 2.24 12.05 5.30
CA LEU A 51 1.84 13.18 4.45
C LEU A 51 1.38 12.74 3.04
N LEU A 52 1.92 11.62 2.53
CA LEU A 52 1.52 11.04 1.24
C LEU A 52 0.26 10.17 1.34
N LEU A 53 -0.05 9.65 2.53
CA LEU A 53 -1.25 8.89 2.86
C LEU A 53 -2.38 9.75 3.43
N GLU A 54 -2.12 11.03 3.70
CA GLU A 54 -3.08 11.99 4.27
C GLU A 54 -4.43 11.95 3.55
N LYS A 55 -5.50 11.68 4.29
CA LYS A 55 -6.84 11.46 3.73
C LYS A 55 -7.43 12.76 3.22
N ASN A 56 -7.13 13.88 3.87
CA ASN A 56 -7.58 15.19 3.42
C ASN A 56 -6.84 15.59 2.13
N PRO A 57 -7.53 15.68 0.98
CA PRO A 57 -6.86 16.00 -0.28
C PRO A 57 -6.23 17.38 -0.29
N ASN A 58 -6.62 18.32 0.59
CA ASN A 58 -6.03 19.65 0.68
C ASN A 58 -4.72 19.69 1.48
N GLU A 59 -4.50 18.70 2.35
CA GLU A 59 -3.31 18.59 3.21
C GLU A 59 -2.35 17.49 2.71
N ARG A 60 -2.83 16.64 1.81
CA ARG A 60 -2.02 15.60 1.14
C ARG A 60 -0.97 16.24 0.25
N LEU A 61 0.28 15.85 0.47
CA LEU A 61 1.46 16.32 -0.24
C LEU A 61 1.56 15.66 -1.65
N ALA A 62 0.53 15.83 -2.49
CA ALA A 62 0.45 15.38 -3.89
C ALA A 62 -0.79 15.95 -4.61
N THR A 63 -1.17 17.21 -4.35
CA THR A 63 -2.46 17.84 -4.71
C THR A 63 -2.81 17.98 -6.19
N VAL A 64 -2.07 17.38 -7.13
CA VAL A 64 -2.44 17.44 -8.55
C VAL A 64 -2.41 16.04 -9.19
N GLY A 65 -3.55 15.36 -9.15
CA GLY A 65 -3.92 14.30 -10.13
C GLY A 65 -3.65 12.83 -9.79
N GLY A 66 -2.90 12.51 -8.72
CA GLY A 66 -2.43 11.13 -8.49
C GLY A 66 -3.42 10.16 -7.84
N ALA A 67 -4.43 10.63 -7.09
CA ALA A 67 -5.23 9.77 -6.21
C ALA A 67 -6.07 8.70 -6.97
N GLN A 68 -6.64 9.04 -8.13
CA GLN A 68 -7.38 8.07 -8.96
C GLN A 68 -6.46 7.05 -9.63
N GLN A 69 -5.25 7.47 -10.01
CA GLN A 69 -4.27 6.61 -10.67
C GLN A 69 -3.64 5.62 -9.68
N VAL A 70 -3.47 6.00 -8.41
CA VAL A 70 -2.92 5.11 -7.37
C VAL A 70 -3.85 3.94 -7.07
N GLY A 71 -5.16 4.16 -6.97
CA GLY A 71 -6.12 3.04 -6.79
C GLY A 71 -6.07 2.06 -7.95
N PHE A 72 -5.95 2.55 -9.18
CA PHE A 72 -5.78 1.72 -10.37
C PHE A 72 -4.43 1.01 -10.41
N LEU A 73 -3.34 1.68 -10.04
CA LEU A 73 -2.00 1.10 -9.96
C LEU A 73 -1.91 0.01 -8.88
N LEU A 74 -2.55 0.20 -7.73
CA LEU A 74 -2.61 -0.83 -6.68
C LEU A 74 -3.46 -2.03 -7.12
N MET A 75 -4.56 -1.77 -7.81
CA MET A 75 -5.36 -2.84 -8.42
C MET A 75 -4.55 -3.61 -9.47
N LEU A 76 -3.76 -2.91 -10.30
CA LEU A 76 -2.86 -3.53 -11.27
C LEU A 76 -1.67 -4.26 -10.61
N LEU A 77 -1.11 -3.73 -9.52
CA LEU A 77 -0.05 -4.40 -8.77
C LEU A 77 -0.58 -5.67 -8.09
N LEU A 78 -1.74 -5.61 -7.45
CA LEU A 78 -2.39 -6.80 -6.88
C LEU A 78 -2.76 -7.83 -7.97
N GLN A 79 -3.22 -7.37 -9.13
CA GLN A 79 -3.46 -8.25 -10.29
C GLN A 79 -2.15 -8.87 -10.79
N LEU A 80 -1.06 -8.12 -10.88
CA LEU A 80 0.24 -8.63 -11.31
C LEU A 80 0.83 -9.62 -10.29
N GLN A 81 0.69 -9.34 -8.99
CA GLN A 81 1.13 -10.22 -7.90
C GLN A 81 0.32 -11.52 -7.89
N LEU A 82 -1.01 -11.45 -8.05
CA LEU A 82 -1.88 -12.63 -8.15
C LEU A 82 -1.57 -13.45 -9.41
N GLN A 83 -1.33 -12.79 -10.55
CA GLN A 83 -0.93 -13.44 -11.81
C GLN A 83 0.41 -14.15 -11.65
N LEU A 84 1.37 -13.53 -10.97
CA LEU A 84 2.69 -14.11 -10.72
C LEU A 84 2.60 -15.32 -9.76
N LEU A 85 1.75 -15.23 -8.74
CA LEU A 85 1.47 -16.34 -7.83
C LEU A 85 0.81 -17.53 -8.55
N LEU A 86 -0.18 -17.27 -9.41
CA LEU A 86 -0.82 -18.28 -10.25
C LEU A 86 0.17 -18.92 -11.22
N LEU A 87 1.08 -18.14 -11.81
CA LEU A 87 2.12 -18.63 -12.69
C LEU A 87 3.11 -19.54 -11.93
N LEU A 88 3.49 -19.16 -10.71
CA LEU A 88 4.35 -19.98 -9.83
C LEU A 88 3.67 -21.30 -9.45
N LEU A 89 2.37 -21.29 -9.12
CA LEU A 89 1.60 -22.50 -8.83
C LEU A 89 1.47 -23.42 -10.05
N LEU A 90 1.38 -22.87 -11.26
CA LEU A 90 1.34 -23.66 -12.50
C LEU A 90 2.71 -24.21 -12.91
N LEU A 91 3.78 -23.45 -12.68
CA LEU A 91 5.15 -23.86 -13.01
C LEU A 91 5.77 -24.80 -11.94
N TYR A 92 5.28 -24.71 -10.71
CA TYR A 92 5.68 -25.56 -9.60
C TYR A 92 4.43 -26.10 -8.89
N PRO A 93 3.70 -27.04 -9.54
CA PRO A 93 2.59 -27.70 -8.89
C PRO A 93 3.15 -28.46 -7.69
N THR A 94 2.75 -28.06 -6.48
CA THR A 94 3.07 -28.82 -5.28
C THR A 94 2.56 -30.26 -5.46
N PRO A 95 3.40 -31.28 -5.23
CA PRO A 95 3.03 -32.67 -5.42
C PRO A 95 1.93 -33.13 -4.46
#